data_AF-W0TE90-F1
#
_entry.id   AF-W0TE90-F1
#
_cell.length_a   1.000
_cell.length_b   1.000
_cell.length_c   1.000
_cell.angle_alpha   90.00
_cell.angle_beta   90.00
_cell.angle_gamma   90.00
#
_symmetry.space_group_name_H-M   'P 1'
#
loop_
_entity.id
_entity.type
_entity.pdbx_description
1 polymer ?
#
loop_
_entity_poly.entity_id
_entity_poly.type
_entity_poly.pdbx_seq_one_letter_code
_entity_poly.pdbx_strand_id
1 'polypeptide(L)'
;MTSAVVDKERLQCEFYLVKKKRQCGMTRRAGSRFCSEHSDDSDRVPCPLDPSHTVSVDKLRVHMRKCNKFRHDVSYQAKSRDIPWFQEGLNSIANGASADAKPKDETVVASIAIIERIFEQEFQDLPTLPLIEKKNELLEQTERYKTLINKKHARQQSSLIEHLKEASLWPSNDKHMQFIELGCGRAEFSRYVNIAVHLDQTQHESESESEEGPKEGTKNVPSFCLIDRASQRLRFDNKFSADVDSEVTLRREKIDIKDLKLDAVLNPDAHEYAAISKHLCGVATDLSLRCLLNSEKCNKGLKGILIAMCCRHVCQSSEYVNRDYISDLLAKHGPDMTYTDFFQCLKKFCSYYTCGLRPDMDPNGGAEEHFTKLTHNERKRIGYMARRIVDEGRQRFLQSRGFKTVLFRYVDNSVTLEDTALLALKDA
;
A
#
# COMPACT_ATOMS: atom_id res chain seq x y z
N MET A 1 41.14 10.29 -37.20
CA MET A 1 40.00 10.25 -38.14
C MET A 1 38.89 9.45 -37.49
N THR A 2 37.99 10.14 -36.79
CA THR A 2 36.82 9.57 -36.12
C THR A 2 35.76 9.23 -37.16
N SER A 3 35.48 7.94 -37.33
CA SER A 3 34.40 7.43 -38.18
C SER A 3 33.06 7.94 -37.63
N ALA A 4 32.40 8.81 -38.39
CA ALA A 4 31.06 9.28 -38.07
C ALA A 4 30.10 8.08 -38.18
N VAL A 5 29.48 7.71 -37.06
CA VAL A 5 28.36 6.77 -37.03
C VAL A 5 27.23 7.44 -37.81
N VAL A 6 27.00 6.97 -39.04
CA VAL A 6 25.86 7.37 -39.85
C VAL A 6 24.60 6.94 -39.09
N ASP A 7 23.88 7.93 -38.57
CA ASP A 7 22.62 7.73 -37.87
C ASP A 7 21.62 7.12 -38.86
N LYS A 8 21.40 5.81 -38.79
CA LYS A 8 20.45 5.12 -39.67
C LYS A 8 19.08 5.70 -39.37
N GLU A 9 18.52 6.40 -40.35
CA GLU A 9 17.19 7.01 -40.27
C GLU A 9 16.18 5.99 -39.74
N ARG A 10 15.66 6.27 -38.54
CA ARG A 10 14.73 5.37 -37.88
C ARG A 10 13.40 5.44 -38.63
N LEU A 11 13.10 4.39 -39.40
CA LEU A 11 11.82 4.24 -40.09
C LEU A 11 10.68 4.15 -39.05
N GLN A 12 10.05 5.28 -38.72
CA GLN A 12 8.96 5.34 -37.75
C GLN A 12 7.62 5.00 -38.40
N CYS A 13 6.75 4.30 -37.67
CA CYS A 13 5.38 4.00 -38.08
C CYS A 13 4.57 5.28 -38.32
N GLU A 14 3.91 5.36 -39.47
CA GLU A 14 3.13 6.53 -39.89
C GLU A 14 1.75 6.64 -39.20
N PHE A 15 1.35 5.65 -38.39
CA PHE A 15 0.02 5.60 -37.76
C PHE A 15 -0.13 6.67 -36.68
N TYR A 16 -1.22 7.44 -36.73
CA TYR A 16 -1.47 8.56 -35.81
C TYR A 16 -2.34 8.14 -34.62
N LEU A 17 -1.80 8.27 -33.40
CA LEU A 17 -2.51 7.96 -32.16
C LEU A 17 -3.35 9.17 -31.72
N VAL A 18 -4.61 9.26 -32.15
CA VAL A 18 -5.53 10.39 -31.87
C VAL A 18 -5.58 10.74 -30.38
N LYS A 19 -5.78 9.75 -29.50
CA LYS A 19 -5.82 9.95 -28.03
C LYS A 19 -4.53 10.54 -27.45
N LYS A 20 -3.38 10.27 -28.07
CA LYS A 20 -2.06 10.71 -27.60
C LYS A 20 -1.47 11.86 -28.42
N LYS A 21 -2.21 12.38 -29.41
CA LYS A 21 -1.82 13.46 -30.33
C LYS A 21 -0.40 13.32 -30.89
N ARG A 22 0.02 12.10 -31.24
CA ARG A 22 1.36 11.80 -31.77
C ARG A 22 1.36 10.61 -32.71
N GLN A 23 2.35 10.53 -33.60
CA GLN A 23 2.60 9.30 -34.38
C GLN A 23 3.08 8.15 -33.48
N CYS A 24 2.79 6.92 -33.91
CA CYS A 24 3.22 5.71 -33.23
C CYS A 24 4.75 5.71 -33.08
N GLY A 25 5.24 5.50 -31.86
CA GLY A 25 6.68 5.48 -31.57
C GLY A 25 7.37 4.16 -31.93
N MET A 26 6.76 3.29 -32.73
CA MET A 26 7.32 2.00 -33.12
C MET A 26 8.01 2.08 -34.49
N THR A 27 9.05 1.29 -34.68
CA THR A 27 9.81 1.23 -35.94
C THR A 27 9.08 0.32 -36.94
N ARG A 28 8.92 0.76 -38.19
CA ARG A 28 8.37 -0.02 -39.32
C ARG A 28 9.48 -0.74 -40.09
N ARG A 29 9.12 -1.79 -40.82
CA ARG A 29 10.05 -2.46 -41.76
C ARG A 29 10.27 -1.57 -42.98
N ALA A 30 11.44 -1.67 -43.61
CA ALA A 30 11.68 -1.05 -44.92
C ALA A 30 10.61 -1.54 -45.92
N GLY A 31 9.98 -0.60 -46.63
CA GLY A 31 8.89 -0.89 -47.59
C GLY A 31 7.47 -0.95 -47.01
N SER A 32 7.27 -0.96 -45.69
CA SER A 32 5.93 -0.87 -45.09
C SER A 32 5.68 0.52 -44.50
N ARG A 33 4.46 1.05 -44.58
CA ARG A 33 4.08 2.36 -43.98
C ARG A 33 3.85 2.30 -42.46
N PHE A 34 3.54 1.11 -41.93
CA PHE A 34 3.13 0.94 -40.54
C PHE A 34 4.01 -0.09 -39.81
N CYS A 35 4.06 0.00 -38.47
CA CYS A 35 4.69 -1.05 -37.67
C CYS A 35 3.82 -2.31 -37.69
N SER A 36 4.36 -3.42 -37.17
CA SER A 36 3.64 -4.69 -37.04
C SER A 36 2.35 -4.62 -36.22
N GLU A 37 2.14 -3.58 -35.42
CA GLU A 37 0.89 -3.35 -34.67
C GLU A 37 -0.19 -2.64 -35.49
N HIS A 38 0.18 -1.91 -36.54
CA HIS A 38 -0.73 -1.07 -37.33
C HIS A 38 -0.72 -1.41 -38.82
N SER A 39 -0.15 -2.55 -39.21
CA SER A 39 -0.17 -3.06 -40.59
C SER A 39 -1.49 -3.77 -40.91
N ASP A 40 -2.00 -3.62 -42.13
CA ASP A 40 -3.25 -4.24 -42.60
C ASP A 40 -3.17 -5.76 -42.82
N ASP A 41 -1.96 -6.34 -42.81
CA ASP A 41 -1.66 -7.79 -42.92
C ASP A 41 -2.04 -8.62 -41.67
N SER A 42 -3.13 -8.26 -40.99
CA SER A 42 -3.36 -8.65 -39.60
C SER A 42 -3.95 -10.06 -39.42
N ASP A 43 -3.12 -11.09 -39.55
CA ASP A 43 -3.34 -12.39 -38.88
C ASP A 43 -3.12 -12.23 -37.36
N ARG A 44 -3.70 -11.21 -36.73
CA ARG A 44 -3.56 -10.91 -35.30
C ARG A 44 -4.91 -11.00 -34.63
N VAL A 45 -5.02 -11.88 -33.65
CA VAL A 45 -6.23 -12.03 -32.83
C VAL A 45 -6.03 -11.37 -31.47
N PRO A 46 -7.09 -10.87 -30.82
CA PRO A 46 -7.02 -10.52 -29.40
C PRO A 46 -6.46 -11.70 -28.60
N CYS A 47 -5.54 -11.44 -27.67
CA CYS A 47 -5.03 -12.51 -26.83
C CYS A 47 -6.21 -13.15 -26.04
N PRO A 48 -6.41 -14.47 -26.11
CA PRO A 48 -7.49 -15.16 -25.39
C PRO A 48 -7.42 -14.97 -23.88
N LEU A 49 -6.22 -14.69 -23.36
CA LEU A 49 -5.99 -14.46 -21.93
C LEU A 49 -6.17 -12.97 -21.57
N ASP A 50 -5.90 -12.06 -22.49
CA ASP A 50 -5.95 -10.61 -22.27
C ASP A 50 -6.34 -9.84 -23.55
N PRO A 51 -7.64 -9.55 -23.73
CA PRO A 51 -8.12 -8.84 -24.91
C PRO A 51 -7.57 -7.42 -25.08
N SER A 52 -6.85 -6.87 -24.08
CA SER A 52 -6.23 -5.55 -24.17
C SER A 52 -5.03 -5.48 -25.12
N HIS A 53 -4.51 -6.62 -25.59
CA HIS A 53 -3.47 -6.70 -26.60
C HIS A 53 -3.76 -7.80 -27.63
N THR A 54 -3.12 -7.70 -28.79
CA THR A 54 -3.29 -8.65 -29.90
C THR A 54 -2.02 -9.45 -30.15
N VAL A 55 -2.17 -10.64 -30.71
CA VAL A 55 -1.10 -11.60 -30.94
C VAL A 55 -1.25 -12.19 -32.33
N SER A 56 -0.15 -12.30 -33.04
CA SER A 56 -0.10 -13.00 -34.33
C SER A 56 -0.56 -14.46 -34.17
N VAL A 57 -1.46 -14.92 -35.04
CA VAL A 57 -2.12 -16.24 -34.98
C VAL A 57 -1.07 -17.36 -34.95
N ASP A 58 -0.04 -17.27 -35.81
CA ASP A 58 1.11 -18.19 -35.85
C ASP A 58 1.88 -18.28 -34.52
N LYS A 59 1.90 -17.18 -33.76
CA LYS A 59 2.59 -17.07 -32.46
C LYS A 59 1.66 -17.26 -31.27
N LEU A 60 0.37 -17.47 -31.47
CA LEU A 60 -0.62 -17.53 -30.41
C LEU A 60 -0.28 -18.61 -29.37
N ARG A 61 0.06 -19.82 -29.83
CA ARG A 61 0.41 -20.94 -28.94
C ARG A 61 1.65 -20.65 -28.08
N VAL A 62 2.69 -20.06 -28.68
CA VAL A 62 3.93 -19.69 -27.96
C VAL A 62 3.66 -18.51 -27.03
N HIS A 63 2.87 -17.54 -27.49
CA HIS A 63 2.44 -16.40 -26.70
C HIS A 63 1.68 -16.85 -25.46
N MET A 64 0.69 -17.75 -25.56
CA MET A 64 -0.10 -18.18 -24.40
C MET A 64 0.78 -18.70 -23.25
N ARG A 65 1.92 -19.34 -23.54
CA ARG A 65 2.89 -19.81 -22.53
C ARG A 65 3.75 -18.72 -21.90
N LYS A 66 3.90 -17.57 -22.57
CA LYS A 66 4.74 -16.44 -22.14
C LYS A 66 3.98 -15.15 -21.93
N CYS A 67 2.67 -15.18 -22.13
CA CYS A 67 1.79 -14.03 -21.98
C CYS A 67 2.00 -13.49 -20.57
N ASN A 68 2.19 -12.18 -20.45
CA ASN A 68 2.44 -11.58 -19.15
C ASN A 68 1.29 -11.88 -18.20
N LYS A 69 0.04 -11.91 -18.67
CA LYS A 69 -1.11 -12.30 -17.84
C LYS A 69 -1.05 -13.78 -17.45
N PHE A 70 -0.70 -14.70 -18.35
CA PHE A 70 -0.48 -16.13 -18.01
C PHE A 70 0.65 -16.36 -16.99
N ARG A 71 1.78 -15.66 -17.15
CA ARG A 71 2.95 -15.77 -16.25
C ARG A 71 2.75 -15.04 -14.92
N HIS A 72 1.80 -14.13 -14.83
CA HIS A 72 1.57 -13.31 -13.64
C HIS A 72 0.22 -13.53 -12.97
N ASP A 73 -0.64 -14.36 -13.54
CA ASP A 73 -1.83 -14.84 -12.86
C ASP A 73 -1.43 -15.94 -11.88
N VAL A 74 -1.03 -15.48 -10.71
CA VAL A 74 -0.69 -16.31 -9.55
C VAL A 74 -1.86 -17.22 -9.19
N SER A 75 -3.11 -16.77 -9.38
CA SER A 75 -4.29 -17.57 -9.10
C SER A 75 -4.42 -18.75 -10.06
N TYR A 76 -4.08 -18.56 -11.34
CA TYR A 76 -4.06 -19.65 -12.32
C TYR A 76 -2.90 -20.63 -12.09
N GLN A 77 -1.70 -20.12 -11.76
CA GLN A 77 -0.57 -20.97 -11.39
C GLN A 77 -0.81 -21.75 -10.10
N ALA A 78 -1.49 -21.15 -9.14
CA ALA A 78 -1.83 -21.80 -7.89
C ALA A 78 -2.85 -22.92 -8.07
N LYS A 79 -3.93 -22.65 -8.83
CA LYS A 79 -4.95 -23.65 -9.18
C LYS A 79 -4.38 -24.83 -9.98
N SER A 80 -3.28 -24.64 -10.69
CA SER A 80 -2.63 -25.69 -11.50
C SER A 80 -1.47 -26.42 -10.81
N ARG A 81 -0.95 -25.91 -9.68
CA ARG A 81 0.27 -26.43 -9.03
C ARG A 81 0.13 -26.68 -7.53
N ASP A 82 -1.08 -26.60 -6.99
CA ASP A 82 -1.37 -26.80 -5.55
C ASP A 82 -0.43 -25.97 -4.66
N ILE A 83 -0.35 -24.66 -4.94
CA ILE A 83 0.57 -23.76 -4.25
C ILE A 83 0.13 -23.62 -2.77
N PRO A 84 0.96 -24.01 -1.78
CA PRO A 84 0.52 -24.11 -0.37
C PRO A 84 0.06 -22.80 0.28
N TRP A 85 0.53 -21.68 -0.25
CA TRP A 85 0.24 -20.34 0.27
C TRP A 85 -0.92 -19.62 -0.45
N PHE A 86 -1.60 -20.29 -1.38
CA PHE A 86 -2.75 -19.75 -2.09
C PHE A 86 -4.05 -20.45 -1.65
N GLN A 87 -5.05 -19.65 -1.30
CA GLN A 87 -6.42 -20.09 -1.11
C GLN A 87 -7.36 -18.98 -1.56
N GLU A 88 -8.10 -19.21 -2.64
CA GLU A 88 -8.97 -18.22 -3.27
C GLU A 88 -9.98 -17.64 -2.28
N GLY A 89 -9.98 -16.31 -2.16
CA GLY A 89 -10.93 -15.58 -1.33
C GLY A 89 -10.78 -15.76 0.18
N LEU A 90 -9.71 -16.41 0.67
CA LEU A 90 -9.52 -16.69 2.11
C LEU A 90 -9.68 -15.45 3.00
N ASN A 91 -9.21 -14.30 2.54
CA ASN A 91 -9.25 -13.04 3.31
C ASN A 91 -10.33 -12.08 2.80
N SER A 92 -11.19 -12.51 1.87
CA SER A 92 -12.33 -11.74 1.35
C SER A 92 -13.58 -12.01 2.17
N ILE A 93 -14.39 -10.97 2.39
CA ILE A 93 -15.74 -11.10 2.96
C ILE A 93 -16.82 -10.64 1.98
N ALA A 94 -16.44 -10.32 0.74
CA ALA A 94 -17.37 -9.78 -0.25
C ALA A 94 -18.39 -10.82 -0.74
N ASN A 95 -18.17 -12.13 -0.52
CA ASN A 95 -19.08 -13.21 -0.95
C ASN A 95 -19.56 -13.08 -2.42
N GLY A 96 -18.71 -12.57 -3.31
CA GLY A 96 -19.06 -12.35 -4.73
C GLY A 96 -19.79 -11.04 -5.05
N ALA A 97 -19.96 -10.14 -4.07
CA ALA A 97 -20.50 -8.80 -4.29
C ALA A 97 -19.62 -8.01 -5.28
N SER A 98 -20.26 -7.32 -6.24
CA SER A 98 -19.58 -6.60 -7.31
C SER A 98 -18.79 -5.38 -6.81
N ALA A 99 -17.98 -4.81 -7.70
CA ALA A 99 -17.31 -3.54 -7.46
C ALA A 99 -18.31 -2.41 -7.16
N ASP A 100 -17.95 -1.52 -6.23
CA ASP A 100 -18.72 -0.31 -5.93
C ASP A 100 -18.90 0.55 -7.19
N ALA A 101 -20.10 1.10 -7.37
CA ALA A 101 -20.38 2.11 -8.38
C ALA A 101 -19.93 3.51 -7.92
N LYS A 102 -19.88 4.45 -8.87
CA LYS A 102 -19.76 5.88 -8.54
C LYS A 102 -21.11 6.34 -7.95
N PRO A 103 -21.14 7.01 -6.78
CA PRO A 103 -22.38 7.53 -6.22
C PRO A 103 -22.94 8.65 -7.11
N LYS A 104 -24.26 8.79 -7.12
CA LYS A 104 -24.95 9.91 -7.78
C LYS A 104 -24.66 11.22 -7.04
N ASP A 105 -24.67 12.34 -7.76
CA ASP A 105 -24.33 13.64 -7.18
C ASP A 105 -25.33 14.05 -6.09
N GLU A 106 -26.62 13.72 -6.23
CA GLU A 106 -27.65 14.00 -5.21
C GLU A 106 -27.39 13.19 -3.93
N THR A 107 -26.97 11.94 -4.06
CA THR A 107 -26.59 11.09 -2.91
C THR A 107 -25.37 11.65 -2.19
N VAL A 108 -24.37 12.13 -2.94
CA VAL A 108 -23.19 12.77 -2.37
C VAL A 108 -23.59 14.03 -1.60
N VAL A 109 -24.45 14.87 -2.18
CA VAL A 109 -24.95 16.09 -1.51
C VAL A 109 -25.71 15.74 -0.23
N ALA A 110 -26.63 14.77 -0.27
CA ALA A 110 -27.38 14.34 0.91
C ALA A 110 -26.48 13.80 2.03
N SER A 111 -25.38 13.13 1.68
CA SER A 111 -24.45 12.57 2.68
C SER A 111 -23.63 13.61 3.43
N ILE A 112 -23.56 14.87 2.96
CA ILE A 112 -22.81 15.95 3.62
C ILE A 112 -23.33 16.16 5.04
N ALA A 113 -24.64 16.39 5.19
CA ALA A 113 -25.27 16.60 6.48
C ALA A 113 -25.14 15.39 7.40
N ILE A 114 -25.15 14.16 6.85
CA ILE A 114 -24.95 12.94 7.63
C ILE A 114 -23.52 12.90 8.19
N ILE A 115 -22.51 13.17 7.37
CA ILE A 115 -21.10 13.17 7.80
C ILE A 115 -20.84 14.25 8.85
N GLU A 116 -21.40 15.44 8.67
CA GLU A 116 -21.26 16.54 9.63
C GLU A 116 -21.92 16.19 10.97
N ARG A 117 -23.14 15.64 10.97
CA ARG A 117 -23.82 15.17 12.20
C ARG A 117 -23.02 14.08 12.92
N ILE A 118 -22.52 13.08 12.18
CA ILE A 118 -21.67 12.03 12.75
C ILE A 118 -20.45 12.66 13.43
N PHE A 119 -19.78 13.59 12.75
CA PHE A 119 -18.58 14.21 13.29
C PHE A 119 -18.87 15.07 14.52
N GLU A 120 -19.96 15.84 14.49
CA GLU A 120 -20.39 16.66 15.62
C GLU A 120 -20.77 15.81 16.83
N GLN A 121 -21.45 14.67 16.66
CA GLN A 121 -22.00 13.91 17.78
C GLN A 121 -21.13 12.75 18.26
N GLU A 122 -20.33 12.15 17.37
CA GLU A 122 -19.50 10.97 17.70
C GLU A 122 -18.02 11.31 17.79
N PHE A 123 -17.60 12.50 17.32
CA PHE A 123 -16.21 12.96 17.32
C PHE A 123 -16.00 14.28 18.05
N GLN A 124 -17.02 14.89 18.67
CA GLN A 124 -16.90 16.18 19.38
C GLN A 124 -15.75 16.20 20.39
N ASP A 125 -15.67 15.13 21.18
CA ASP A 125 -14.70 14.97 22.25
C ASP A 125 -13.37 14.35 21.75
N LEU A 126 -13.32 13.94 20.49
CA LEU A 126 -12.10 13.39 19.89
C LEU A 126 -11.22 14.52 19.37
N PRO A 127 -9.99 14.68 19.88
CA PRO A 127 -9.09 15.69 19.34
C PRO A 127 -8.77 15.41 17.87
N THR A 128 -8.35 16.47 17.18
CA THR A 128 -7.68 16.32 15.88
C THR A 128 -6.51 15.35 16.07
N LEU A 129 -6.29 14.46 15.10
CA LEU A 129 -5.18 13.51 15.18
C LEU A 129 -3.86 14.24 15.47
N PRO A 130 -3.17 13.89 16.56
CA PRO A 130 -1.96 14.57 16.95
C PRO A 130 -0.89 14.38 15.87
N LEU A 131 -0.12 15.42 15.59
CA LEU A 131 1.11 15.29 14.82
C LEU A 131 2.17 14.72 15.73
N ILE A 132 2.48 13.44 15.55
CA ILE A 132 3.54 12.73 16.25
C ILE A 132 4.56 12.38 15.19
N GLU A 133 5.36 13.37 14.82
CA GLU A 133 6.45 13.16 13.89
C GLU A 133 7.72 12.86 14.68
N LYS A 134 8.30 11.69 14.43
CA LYS A 134 9.52 11.22 15.09
C LYS A 134 10.68 11.19 14.11
N LYS A 135 11.89 11.06 14.66
CA LYS A 135 13.13 10.95 13.89
C LYS A 135 13.92 9.75 14.39
N ASN A 136 14.22 8.83 13.49
CA ASN A 136 15.15 7.76 13.77
C ASN A 136 16.57 8.23 13.46
N GLU A 137 17.31 8.63 14.50
CA GLU A 137 18.63 9.25 14.35
C GLU A 137 19.62 8.35 13.60
N LEU A 138 19.58 7.04 13.87
CA LEU A 138 20.42 6.03 13.21
C LEU A 138 20.25 6.09 11.69
N LEU A 139 19.00 6.06 11.23
CA LEU A 139 18.70 6.11 9.81
C LEU A 139 19.07 7.46 9.19
N GLU A 140 18.74 8.57 9.88
CA GLU A 140 18.96 9.92 9.35
C GLU A 140 20.46 10.29 9.21
N GLN A 141 21.31 9.67 10.03
CA GLN A 141 22.76 9.86 9.98
C GLN A 141 23.45 9.06 8.87
N THR A 142 22.77 8.08 8.26
CA THR A 142 23.35 7.31 7.14
C THR A 142 23.69 8.21 5.96
N GLU A 143 24.82 7.94 5.30
CA GLU A 143 25.21 8.66 4.07
C GLU A 143 24.14 8.59 2.98
N ARG A 144 23.43 7.46 2.95
CA ARG A 144 22.28 7.29 2.07
C ARG A 144 21.17 8.29 2.35
N TYR A 145 20.81 8.54 3.61
CA TYR A 145 19.78 9.52 3.95
C TYR A 145 20.24 10.95 3.65
N LYS A 146 21.49 11.27 3.98
CA LYS A 146 22.08 12.59 3.77
C LYS A 146 22.13 13.00 2.31
N THR A 147 22.46 12.07 1.42
CA THR A 147 22.63 12.31 -0.03
C THR A 147 21.32 12.34 -0.84
N LEU A 148 20.17 12.03 -0.22
CA LEU A 148 18.88 12.11 -0.91
C LEU A 148 18.51 13.55 -1.26
N ILE A 149 18.31 13.80 -2.56
CA ILE A 149 17.81 15.09 -3.07
C ILE A 149 16.39 15.37 -2.56
N ASN A 150 15.51 14.36 -2.59
CA ASN A 150 14.15 14.46 -2.06
C ASN A 150 14.00 13.56 -0.83
N LYS A 151 13.95 14.18 0.34
CA LYS A 151 13.86 13.50 1.64
C LYS A 151 12.42 13.16 2.07
N LYS A 152 11.39 13.47 1.26
CA LYS A 152 9.98 13.26 1.68
C LYS A 152 9.67 11.79 2.01
N HIS A 153 10.14 10.85 1.20
CA HIS A 153 9.91 9.43 1.48
C HIS A 153 10.75 8.93 2.66
N ALA A 154 11.99 9.41 2.78
CA ALA A 154 12.89 9.01 3.85
C ALA A 154 12.45 9.56 5.22
N ARG A 155 11.99 10.82 5.29
CA ARG A 155 11.40 11.42 6.50
C ARG A 155 10.18 10.64 7.00
N GLN A 156 9.32 10.21 6.06
CA GLN A 156 8.20 9.30 6.39
C GLN A 156 8.67 7.97 6.98
N GLN A 157 9.69 7.35 6.38
CA GLN A 157 10.23 6.07 6.87
C GLN A 157 10.91 6.23 8.23
N SER A 158 11.69 7.30 8.42
CA SER A 158 12.34 7.67 9.68
C SER A 158 11.33 7.73 10.82
N SER A 159 10.26 8.51 10.64
CA SER A 159 9.21 8.63 11.66
C SER A 159 8.53 7.28 11.95
N LEU A 160 8.11 6.53 10.92
CA LEU A 160 7.45 5.24 11.12
C LEU A 160 8.37 4.20 11.80
N ILE A 161 9.66 4.17 11.47
CA ILE A 161 10.64 3.27 12.10
C ILE A 161 10.79 3.61 13.58
N GLU A 162 10.85 4.89 13.93
CA GLU A 162 10.96 5.29 15.34
C GLU A 162 9.72 4.90 16.14
N HIS A 163 8.52 4.96 15.53
CA HIS A 163 7.31 4.43 16.17
C HIS A 163 7.36 2.92 16.40
N LEU A 164 7.99 2.14 15.49
CA LEU A 164 8.18 0.70 15.72
C LEU A 164 9.08 0.45 16.93
N LYS A 165 10.21 1.17 16.99
CA LYS A 165 11.19 1.04 18.07
C LYS A 165 10.58 1.39 19.43
N GLU A 166 9.97 2.56 19.56
CA GLU A 166 9.34 2.98 20.83
C GLU A 166 8.16 2.11 21.25
N ALA A 167 7.48 1.48 20.29
CA ALA A 167 6.38 0.55 20.58
C ALA A 167 6.86 -0.88 20.87
N SER A 168 8.17 -1.09 21.02
CA SER A 168 8.80 -2.41 21.23
C SER A 168 8.47 -3.43 20.12
N LEU A 169 8.17 -2.96 18.91
CA LEU A 169 8.06 -3.78 17.70
C LEU A 169 9.43 -3.90 17.04
N TRP A 170 10.39 -4.37 17.84
CA TRP A 170 11.81 -4.40 17.53
C TRP A 170 12.43 -5.72 17.98
N PRO A 171 13.45 -6.27 17.29
CA PRO A 171 14.07 -7.53 17.71
C PRO A 171 14.63 -7.44 19.13
N SER A 172 14.27 -8.42 19.96
CA SER A 172 14.84 -8.63 21.30
C SER A 172 15.99 -9.63 21.23
N ASN A 173 16.75 -9.85 22.31
CA ASN A 173 17.85 -10.83 22.29
C ASN A 173 17.36 -12.29 22.32
N ASP A 174 16.15 -12.55 22.83
CA ASP A 174 15.72 -13.90 23.18
C ASP A 174 14.88 -14.59 22.11
N LYS A 175 14.25 -13.83 21.21
CA LYS A 175 13.27 -14.36 20.25
C LYS A 175 13.50 -13.83 18.86
N HIS A 176 13.49 -14.73 17.88
CA HIS A 176 13.56 -14.34 16.47
C HIS A 176 12.30 -13.60 16.04
N MET A 177 12.48 -12.37 15.56
CA MET A 177 11.42 -11.53 15.04
C MET A 177 11.37 -11.57 13.51
N GLN A 178 10.17 -11.69 12.96
CA GLN A 178 9.91 -11.52 11.54
C GLN A 178 9.03 -10.29 11.26
N PHE A 179 9.52 -9.40 10.40
CA PHE A 179 8.71 -8.31 9.86
C PHE A 179 7.90 -8.78 8.67
N ILE A 180 6.60 -8.47 8.64
CA ILE A 180 5.69 -8.80 7.54
C ILE A 180 5.30 -7.50 6.85
N GLU A 181 5.84 -7.23 5.66
CA GLU A 181 5.46 -6.04 4.87
C GLU A 181 4.37 -6.39 3.86
N LEU A 182 3.15 -5.92 4.15
CA LEU A 182 1.98 -6.07 3.26
C LEU A 182 1.92 -4.88 2.30
N GLY A 183 1.83 -5.14 1.00
CA GLY A 183 1.92 -4.09 -0.03
C GLY A 183 3.32 -3.50 -0.13
N CYS A 184 4.35 -4.36 -0.06
CA CYS A 184 5.74 -3.94 0.10
C CYS A 184 6.34 -3.20 -1.12
N GLY A 185 5.74 -3.31 -2.30
CA GLY A 185 6.29 -2.75 -3.53
C GLY A 185 7.75 -3.20 -3.73
N ARG A 186 8.67 -2.25 -3.72
CA ARG A 186 10.12 -2.49 -3.90
C ARG A 186 10.83 -2.97 -2.62
N ALA A 187 10.09 -3.09 -1.50
CA ALA A 187 10.57 -3.34 -0.14
C ALA A 187 11.57 -2.31 0.39
N GLU A 188 11.33 -1.04 0.06
CA GLU A 188 12.18 0.04 0.58
C GLU A 188 11.97 0.27 2.07
N PHE A 189 10.73 0.11 2.58
CA PHE A 189 10.44 0.32 3.99
C PHE A 189 11.08 -0.76 4.86
N SER A 190 10.84 -2.05 4.57
CA SER A 190 11.53 -3.13 5.28
C SER A 190 13.05 -3.07 5.16
N ARG A 191 13.60 -2.60 4.03
CA ARG A 191 15.05 -2.40 3.91
C ARG A 191 15.56 -1.36 4.90
N TYR A 192 14.86 -0.24 5.08
CA TYR A 192 15.26 0.77 6.05
C TYR A 192 15.05 0.32 7.50
N VAL A 193 14.02 -0.49 7.77
CA VAL A 193 13.88 -1.18 9.07
C VAL A 193 15.11 -2.06 9.32
N ASN A 194 15.51 -2.89 8.35
CA ASN A 194 16.69 -3.76 8.45
C ASN A 194 17.98 -3.00 8.79
N ILE A 195 18.23 -1.88 8.09
CA ILE A 195 19.41 -1.02 8.35
C ILE A 195 19.33 -0.43 9.76
N ALA A 196 18.18 0.11 10.16
CA ALA A 196 18.03 0.73 11.47
C ALA A 196 18.21 -0.29 12.61
N VAL A 197 17.66 -1.50 12.49
CA VAL A 197 17.87 -2.60 13.45
C VAL A 197 19.35 -2.94 13.57
N HIS A 198 20.04 -3.10 12.45
CA HIS A 198 21.47 -3.43 12.47
C HIS A 198 22.29 -2.35 13.16
N LEU A 199 22.08 -1.08 12.82
CA LEU A 199 22.79 0.04 13.44
C LEU A 199 22.53 0.10 14.95
N ASP A 200 21.29 -0.13 15.37
CA ASP A 200 20.88 -0.13 16.78
C ASP A 200 21.61 -1.23 17.58
N GLN A 201 21.66 -2.45 17.04
CA GLN A 201 22.37 -3.57 17.65
C GLN A 201 23.89 -3.32 17.72
N THR A 202 24.48 -2.74 16.66
CA THR A 202 25.93 -2.44 16.65
C THR A 202 26.33 -1.36 17.67
N GLN A 203 25.48 -0.36 17.92
CA GLN A 203 25.77 0.66 18.92
C GLN A 203 25.72 0.08 20.33
N HIS A 204 24.70 -0.74 20.63
CA HIS A 204 24.56 -1.39 21.93
C HIS A 204 25.72 -2.35 22.24
N GLU A 205 26.25 -3.06 21.24
CA GLU A 205 27.47 -3.87 21.40
C GLU A 205 28.65 -3.01 21.86
N SER A 206 28.91 -1.89 21.19
CA SER A 206 30.03 -0.99 21.50
C SER A 206 29.93 -0.27 22.85
N GLU A 207 28.71 -0.06 23.37
CA GLU A 207 28.49 0.56 24.69
C GLU A 207 28.55 -0.47 25.83
N SER A 208 28.31 -1.75 25.54
CA SER A 208 28.29 -2.84 26.53
C SER A 208 29.65 -3.46 26.82
N GLU A 209 30.73 -2.98 26.19
CA GLU A 209 32.13 -3.28 26.52
C GLU A 209 32.51 -2.72 27.91
N SER A 210 31.97 -3.35 28.95
CA SER A 210 32.42 -3.24 30.34
C SER A 210 33.52 -4.27 30.62
N GLU A 211 34.31 -4.08 31.67
CA GLU A 211 35.56 -4.80 32.00
C GLU A 211 35.50 -6.35 32.05
N GLU A 212 34.30 -6.94 31.94
CA GLU A 212 34.09 -8.41 31.91
C GLU A 212 34.06 -9.01 30.49
N GLY A 213 34.85 -8.46 29.55
CA GLY A 213 35.10 -9.08 28.24
C GLY A 213 33.87 -9.19 27.31
N PRO A 214 34.08 -9.51 26.01
CA PRO A 214 32.99 -9.62 25.06
C PRO A 214 32.12 -10.84 25.39
N LYS A 215 30.89 -10.61 25.87
CA LYS A 215 29.84 -11.62 25.70
C LYS A 215 29.53 -11.65 24.20
N GLU A 216 29.85 -12.75 23.53
CA GLU A 216 29.37 -13.03 22.16
C GLU A 216 27.82 -13.12 22.19
N GLY A 217 27.15 -11.98 22.30
CA GLY A 217 25.73 -11.87 22.03
C GLY A 217 25.57 -12.01 20.53
N THR A 218 25.03 -13.14 20.08
CA THR A 218 24.69 -13.32 18.67
C THR A 218 23.70 -12.22 18.27
N LYS A 219 24.08 -11.34 17.32
CA LYS A 219 23.17 -10.39 16.69
C LYS A 219 21.89 -11.10 16.29
N ASN A 220 20.76 -10.71 16.87
CA ASN A 220 19.48 -11.27 16.49
C ASN A 220 18.98 -10.56 15.22
N VAL A 221 19.47 -11.04 14.08
CA VAL A 221 19.14 -10.51 12.76
C VAL A 221 17.68 -10.86 12.43
N PRO A 222 16.80 -9.88 12.18
CA PRO A 222 15.40 -10.17 11.87
C PRO A 222 15.26 -10.85 10.51
N SER A 223 14.15 -11.56 10.33
CA SER A 223 13.72 -12.04 9.01
C SER A 223 12.57 -11.22 8.44
N PHE A 224 12.33 -11.34 7.13
CA PHE A 224 11.34 -10.51 6.44
C PHE A 224 10.45 -11.34 5.51
N CYS A 225 9.14 -11.12 5.60
CA CYS A 225 8.13 -11.64 4.70
C CYS A 225 7.52 -10.48 3.90
N LEU A 226 7.68 -10.48 2.57
CA LEU A 226 7.31 -9.38 1.69
C LEU A 226 6.19 -9.80 0.75
N ILE A 227 5.03 -9.15 0.87
CA ILE A 227 3.84 -9.50 0.09
C ILE A 227 3.46 -8.34 -0.85
N ASP A 228 3.33 -8.63 -2.14
CA ASP A 228 2.81 -7.67 -3.12
C ASP A 228 2.19 -8.39 -4.31
N ARG A 229 1.06 -7.89 -4.83
CA ARG A 229 0.43 -8.47 -6.02
C ARG A 229 1.13 -8.11 -7.33
N ALA A 230 1.91 -7.03 -7.35
CA ALA A 230 2.57 -6.49 -8.54
C ALA A 230 4.02 -6.98 -8.67
N SER A 231 4.47 -7.13 -9.92
CA SER A 231 5.88 -7.39 -10.21
C SER A 231 6.64 -6.08 -10.31
N GLN A 232 7.30 -5.71 -9.22
CA GLN A 232 8.13 -4.51 -9.21
C GLN A 232 9.48 -4.76 -9.90
N ARG A 233 9.92 -3.79 -10.70
CA ARG A 233 11.29 -3.69 -11.21
C ARG A 233 12.19 -3.07 -10.15
N LEU A 234 13.50 -3.32 -10.21
CA LEU A 234 14.50 -2.74 -9.31
C LEU A 234 14.14 -2.94 -7.82
N ARG A 235 13.85 -4.20 -7.48
CA ARG A 235 13.57 -4.63 -6.09
C ARG A 235 14.83 -4.47 -5.25
N PHE A 236 14.64 -4.17 -3.97
CA PHE A 236 15.75 -4.00 -3.04
C PHE A 236 16.12 -5.26 -2.26
N ASP A 237 15.56 -6.41 -2.62
CA ASP A 237 15.76 -7.70 -1.95
C ASP A 237 17.25 -8.03 -1.76
N ASN A 238 18.07 -7.92 -2.82
CA ASN A 238 19.52 -8.17 -2.77
C ASN A 238 20.30 -7.15 -1.91
N LYS A 239 19.65 -6.11 -1.41
CA LYS A 239 20.27 -5.08 -0.57
C LYS A 239 20.05 -5.31 0.91
N PHE A 240 19.22 -6.27 1.31
CA PHE A 240 18.99 -6.55 2.73
C PHE A 240 20.29 -7.00 3.40
N SER A 241 20.89 -8.11 2.95
CA SER A 241 22.17 -8.57 3.50
C SER A 241 23.34 -7.64 3.14
N ALA A 242 23.35 -7.08 1.92
CA ALA A 242 24.46 -6.27 1.43
C ALA A 242 24.63 -4.91 2.12
N ASP A 243 23.60 -4.43 2.84
CA ASP A 243 23.68 -3.17 3.58
C ASP A 243 24.04 -3.36 5.07
N VAL A 244 24.08 -4.59 5.59
CA VAL A 244 24.23 -4.88 7.04
C VAL A 244 25.28 -5.94 7.37
N ASP A 245 26.12 -6.32 6.40
CA ASP A 245 27.21 -7.32 6.52
C ASP A 245 26.82 -8.60 7.29
N SER A 246 25.55 -9.00 7.21
CA SER A 246 24.95 -10.14 7.89
C SER A 246 23.94 -10.81 6.96
N GLU A 247 23.78 -12.13 7.07
CA GLU A 247 22.80 -12.86 6.27
C GLU A 247 21.38 -12.58 6.76
N VAL A 248 20.56 -11.94 5.92
CA VAL A 248 19.16 -11.62 6.25
C VAL A 248 18.24 -12.60 5.52
N THR A 249 17.46 -13.38 6.28
CA THR A 249 16.44 -14.25 5.70
C THR A 249 15.27 -13.44 5.16
N LEU A 250 15.04 -13.54 3.85
CA LEU A 250 14.03 -12.80 3.12
C LEU A 250 13.16 -13.75 2.29
N ARG A 251 11.84 -13.70 2.48
CA ARG A 251 10.87 -14.38 1.61
C ARG A 251 9.93 -13.35 0.99
N ARG A 252 9.86 -13.32 -0.34
CA ARG A 252 8.92 -12.46 -1.07
C ARG A 252 7.95 -13.32 -1.86
N GLU A 253 6.66 -13.08 -1.66
CA GLU A 253 5.61 -13.74 -2.42
C GLU A 253 4.81 -12.75 -3.25
N LYS A 254 4.61 -13.11 -4.52
CA LYS A 254 3.77 -12.34 -5.42
C LYS A 254 2.36 -12.90 -5.34
N ILE A 255 1.45 -12.23 -4.63
CA ILE A 255 0.08 -12.70 -4.43
C ILE A 255 -0.83 -11.54 -4.03
N ASP A 256 -2.12 -11.62 -4.39
CA ASP A 256 -3.13 -10.72 -3.83
C ASP A 256 -3.46 -11.16 -2.40
N ILE A 257 -3.42 -10.22 -1.45
CA ILE A 257 -3.66 -10.48 -0.02
C ILE A 257 -5.02 -11.16 0.18
N LYS A 258 -5.99 -10.90 -0.71
CA LYS A 258 -7.29 -11.58 -0.74
C LYS A 258 -7.19 -13.12 -0.72
N ASP A 259 -6.17 -13.67 -1.36
CA ASP A 259 -6.00 -15.11 -1.58
C ASP A 259 -4.85 -15.73 -0.75
N LEU A 260 -4.18 -14.93 0.10
CA LEU A 260 -2.96 -15.36 0.80
C LEU A 260 -3.27 -16.19 2.05
N LYS A 261 -2.74 -17.42 2.10
CA LYS A 261 -2.60 -18.21 3.33
C LYS A 261 -1.28 -17.88 4.02
N LEU A 262 -1.33 -16.92 4.95
CA LEU A 262 -0.13 -16.32 5.56
C LEU A 262 0.77 -17.33 6.29
N ASP A 263 0.21 -18.31 7.00
CA ASP A 263 1.00 -19.29 7.76
C ASP A 263 2.01 -20.07 6.91
N ALA A 264 1.70 -20.28 5.63
CA ALA A 264 2.55 -21.00 4.68
C ALA A 264 3.73 -20.17 4.15
N VAL A 265 3.75 -18.86 4.41
CA VAL A 265 4.82 -17.93 3.99
C VAL A 265 5.65 -17.38 5.13
N LEU A 266 5.18 -17.50 6.38
CA LEU A 266 5.91 -17.09 7.57
C LEU A 266 7.07 -18.04 7.88
N ASN A 267 8.18 -17.46 8.35
CA ASN A 267 9.37 -18.20 8.75
C ASN A 267 9.01 -19.17 9.89
N PRO A 268 9.29 -20.47 9.76
CA PRO A 268 9.02 -21.45 10.82
C PRO A 268 9.81 -21.17 12.11
N ASP A 269 10.97 -20.53 12.02
CA ASP A 269 11.85 -20.26 13.16
C ASP A 269 11.53 -18.91 13.84
N ALA A 270 10.60 -18.13 13.28
CA ALA A 270 10.18 -16.87 13.88
C ALA A 270 9.14 -17.11 14.98
N HIS A 271 9.32 -16.46 16.12
CA HIS A 271 8.42 -16.54 17.27
C HIS A 271 7.60 -15.26 17.46
N GLU A 272 8.11 -14.14 16.97
CA GLU A 272 7.47 -12.84 17.07
C GLU A 272 7.28 -12.22 15.69
N TYR A 273 6.14 -11.56 15.49
CA TYR A 273 5.80 -10.93 14.23
C TYR A 273 5.47 -9.46 14.44
N ALA A 274 5.94 -8.60 13.54
CA ALA A 274 5.53 -7.22 13.42
C ALA A 274 5.03 -6.97 11.99
N ALA A 275 3.76 -6.62 11.84
CA ALA A 275 3.18 -6.32 10.53
C ALA A 275 3.32 -4.83 10.21
N ILE A 276 3.87 -4.51 9.04
CA ILE A 276 4.20 -3.13 8.67
C ILE A 276 3.71 -2.79 7.27
N SER A 277 3.33 -1.52 7.04
CA SER A 277 3.10 -1.01 5.68
C SER A 277 3.16 0.52 5.60
N LYS A 278 3.69 1.05 4.50
CA LYS A 278 3.78 2.49 4.24
C LYS A 278 2.73 3.01 3.25
N HIS A 279 2.33 2.19 2.27
CA HIS A 279 1.37 2.58 1.24
C HIS A 279 0.42 1.42 0.90
N LEU A 280 -0.35 0.99 1.89
CA LEU A 280 -1.33 -0.08 1.72
C LEU A 280 -2.63 0.44 1.11
N CYS A 281 -2.66 0.55 -0.22
CA CYS A 281 -3.73 1.28 -0.90
C CYS A 281 -5.10 0.57 -0.90
N GLY A 282 -6.16 1.34 -0.62
CA GLY A 282 -7.54 0.93 -0.86
C GLY A 282 -7.98 -0.25 0.00
N VAL A 283 -8.56 -1.27 -0.65
CA VAL A 283 -9.05 -2.49 0.01
C VAL A 283 -7.95 -3.34 0.66
N ALA A 284 -6.69 -3.15 0.26
CA ALA A 284 -5.58 -3.95 0.76
C ALA A 284 -5.39 -3.82 2.28
N THR A 285 -5.74 -2.67 2.87
CA THR A 285 -5.69 -2.48 4.34
C THR A 285 -6.66 -3.44 5.01
N ASP A 286 -7.91 -3.46 4.55
CA ASP A 286 -8.97 -4.29 5.13
C ASP A 286 -8.66 -5.80 4.97
N LEU A 287 -8.18 -6.20 3.79
CA LEU A 287 -7.72 -7.57 3.53
C LEU A 287 -6.52 -7.97 4.41
N SER A 288 -5.60 -7.05 4.65
CA SER A 288 -4.41 -7.28 5.48
C SER A 288 -4.75 -7.53 6.93
N LEU A 289 -5.65 -6.73 7.50
CA LEU A 289 -6.10 -6.93 8.88
C LEU A 289 -6.76 -8.30 9.03
N ARG A 290 -7.61 -8.71 8.08
CA ARG A 290 -8.19 -10.07 8.07
C ARG A 290 -7.12 -11.15 7.90
N CYS A 291 -6.19 -10.98 6.96
CA CYS A 291 -5.11 -11.93 6.69
C CYS A 291 -4.25 -12.21 7.93
N LEU A 292 -3.91 -11.17 8.69
CA LEU A 292 -3.17 -11.29 9.95
C LEU A 292 -3.97 -12.03 11.02
N LEU A 293 -5.26 -11.73 11.16
CA LEU A 293 -6.12 -12.36 12.17
C LEU A 293 -6.54 -13.80 11.81
N ASN A 294 -6.49 -14.16 10.53
CA ASN A 294 -6.74 -15.52 10.03
C ASN A 294 -5.52 -16.44 10.15
N SER A 295 -4.35 -15.92 10.56
CA SER A 295 -3.11 -16.69 10.69
C SER A 295 -2.94 -17.23 12.11
N GLU A 296 -2.75 -18.54 12.24
CA GLU A 296 -2.50 -19.18 13.54
C GLU A 296 -1.18 -18.74 14.15
N LYS A 297 -0.15 -18.55 13.31
CA LYS A 297 1.16 -18.03 13.75
C LYS A 297 1.03 -16.60 14.26
N CYS A 298 0.33 -15.72 13.55
CA CYS A 298 0.09 -14.35 14.02
C CYS A 298 -0.81 -14.32 15.26
N ASN A 299 -1.81 -15.20 15.38
CA ASN A 299 -2.63 -15.29 16.58
C ASN A 299 -1.80 -15.60 17.83
N LYS A 300 -0.68 -16.32 17.69
CA LYS A 300 0.24 -16.64 18.80
C LYS A 300 1.39 -15.65 18.98
N GLY A 301 1.94 -15.11 17.89
CA GLY A 301 3.20 -14.37 17.91
C GLY A 301 3.15 -12.92 17.42
N LEU A 302 2.02 -12.41 16.93
CA LEU A 302 1.92 -11.03 16.44
C LEU A 302 1.96 -10.04 17.61
N LYS A 303 3.03 -9.24 17.67
CA LYS A 303 3.23 -8.20 18.70
C LYS A 303 2.52 -6.90 18.34
N GLY A 304 2.47 -6.56 17.05
CA GLY A 304 1.76 -5.38 16.63
C GLY A 304 1.74 -5.15 15.12
N ILE A 305 1.01 -4.09 14.76
CA ILE A 305 0.70 -3.69 13.40
C ILE A 305 0.97 -2.18 13.29
N LEU A 306 1.76 -1.74 12.31
CA LEU A 306 1.92 -0.34 11.95
C LEU A 306 1.60 -0.14 10.47
N ILE A 307 0.50 0.55 10.17
CA ILE A 307 0.08 0.83 8.79
C ILE A 307 -0.05 2.33 8.60
N ALA A 308 0.72 2.90 7.67
CA ALA A 308 0.42 4.23 7.13
C ALA A 308 -0.74 4.14 6.15
N MET A 309 -1.84 4.76 6.54
CA MET A 309 -3.19 4.59 5.99
C MET A 309 -3.39 5.48 4.77
N CYS A 310 -3.47 4.90 3.56
CA CYS A 310 -3.59 5.67 2.32
C CYS A 310 -4.76 5.25 1.41
N CYS A 311 -5.10 6.11 0.44
CA CYS A 311 -5.96 5.78 -0.70
C CYS A 311 -7.37 5.25 -0.34
N ARG A 312 -8.01 5.83 0.69
CA ARG A 312 -9.34 5.42 1.17
C ARG A 312 -10.44 5.54 0.11
N HIS A 313 -10.22 6.40 -0.89
CA HIS A 313 -11.09 6.54 -2.06
C HIS A 313 -11.18 5.28 -2.94
N VAL A 314 -10.22 4.34 -2.81
CA VAL A 314 -10.19 3.05 -3.52
C VAL A 314 -10.57 1.88 -2.61
N CYS A 315 -11.08 2.13 -1.40
CA CYS A 315 -11.66 1.08 -0.56
C CYS A 315 -12.88 0.46 -1.24
N GLN A 316 -13.30 -0.72 -0.79
CA GLN A 316 -14.50 -1.39 -1.29
C GLN A 316 -15.47 -1.59 -0.13
N SER A 317 -16.71 -1.13 -0.29
CA SER A 317 -17.72 -1.19 0.78
C SER A 317 -17.99 -2.63 1.22
N SER A 318 -17.96 -3.58 0.29
CA SER A 318 -18.15 -5.02 0.51
C SER A 318 -17.00 -5.68 1.29
N GLU A 319 -15.83 -5.06 1.32
CA GLU A 319 -14.62 -5.59 1.94
C GLU A 319 -14.18 -4.81 3.17
N TYR A 320 -14.85 -3.71 3.53
CA TYR A 320 -14.48 -2.93 4.70
C TYR A 320 -14.57 -3.79 5.97
N VAL A 321 -13.55 -3.74 6.84
CA VAL A 321 -13.47 -4.66 8.01
C VAL A 321 -14.56 -4.42 9.06
N ASN A 322 -15.11 -3.22 9.15
CA ASN A 322 -16.05 -2.84 10.20
C ASN A 322 -17.37 -2.30 9.64
N ARG A 323 -18.09 -3.16 8.93
CA ARG A 323 -19.37 -2.81 8.29
C ARG A 323 -20.44 -2.41 9.31
N ASP A 324 -20.44 -3.09 10.47
CA ASP A 324 -21.39 -2.85 11.55
C ASP A 324 -21.22 -1.45 12.12
N TYR A 325 -19.99 -1.00 12.36
CA TYR A 325 -19.72 0.38 12.81
C TYR A 325 -20.33 1.45 11.89
N ILE A 326 -20.20 1.33 10.57
CA ILE A 326 -20.81 2.29 9.64
C ILE A 326 -22.33 2.17 9.62
N SER A 327 -22.85 0.94 9.74
CA SER A 327 -24.29 0.69 9.78
C SER A 327 -24.93 1.28 11.04
N ASP A 328 -24.25 1.17 12.18
CA ASP A 328 -24.68 1.77 13.45
C ASP A 328 -24.67 3.30 13.38
N LEU A 329 -23.63 3.89 12.77
CA LEU A 329 -23.59 5.33 12.53
C LEU A 329 -24.75 5.80 11.64
N LEU A 330 -25.07 5.06 10.58
CA LEU A 330 -26.19 5.38 9.72
C LEU A 330 -27.53 5.25 10.43
N ALA A 331 -27.74 4.18 11.20
CA ALA A 331 -28.97 3.97 11.95
C ALA A 331 -29.27 5.15 12.90
N LYS A 332 -28.23 5.76 13.47
CA LYS A 332 -28.35 6.94 14.35
C LYS A 332 -28.49 8.27 13.59
N HIS A 333 -27.68 8.48 12.55
CA HIS A 333 -27.43 9.82 11.99
C HIS A 333 -27.95 10.04 10.57
N GLY A 334 -28.40 8.98 9.91
CA GLY A 334 -28.88 9.03 8.52
C GLY A 334 -29.58 7.74 8.08
N PRO A 335 -30.67 7.33 8.75
CA PRO A 335 -31.31 6.02 8.52
C PRO A 335 -31.89 5.85 7.11
N ASP A 336 -32.16 6.94 6.40
CA ASP A 336 -32.71 6.94 5.05
C ASP A 336 -31.66 6.60 3.97
N MET A 337 -30.36 6.56 4.32
CA MET A 337 -29.29 6.24 3.38
C MET A 337 -28.79 4.81 3.60
N THR A 338 -28.61 4.07 2.50
CA THR A 338 -28.08 2.71 2.58
C THR A 338 -26.58 2.72 2.94
N TYR A 339 -26.11 1.64 3.57
CA TYR A 339 -24.69 1.42 3.85
C TYR A 339 -23.82 1.61 2.60
N THR A 340 -24.20 0.98 1.49
CA THR A 340 -23.42 1.01 0.25
C THR A 340 -23.33 2.42 -0.33
N ASP A 341 -24.46 3.14 -0.40
CA ASP A 341 -24.48 4.52 -0.89
C ASP A 341 -23.64 5.45 -0.03
N PHE A 342 -23.79 5.36 1.29
CA PHE A 342 -23.03 6.18 2.23
C PHE A 342 -21.53 5.88 2.15
N PHE A 343 -21.14 4.60 2.11
CA PHE A 343 -19.73 4.23 2.00
C PHE A 343 -19.10 4.69 0.68
N GLN A 344 -19.86 4.64 -0.43
CA GLN A 344 -19.44 5.23 -1.71
C GLN A 344 -19.23 6.75 -1.61
N CYS A 345 -20.08 7.45 -0.86
CA CYS A 345 -19.91 8.88 -0.57
C CYS A 345 -18.67 9.15 0.30
N LEU A 346 -18.44 8.36 1.36
CA LEU A 346 -17.22 8.45 2.18
C LEU A 346 -15.96 8.31 1.33
N LYS A 347 -15.91 7.31 0.43
CA LYS A 347 -14.81 7.12 -0.52
C LYS A 347 -14.60 8.35 -1.40
N LYS A 348 -15.68 8.91 -1.93
CA LYS A 348 -15.64 10.13 -2.76
C LYS A 348 -15.06 11.31 -1.96
N PHE A 349 -15.56 11.59 -0.77
CA PHE A 349 -15.05 12.68 0.06
C PHE A 349 -13.62 12.46 0.54
N CYS A 350 -13.21 11.23 0.84
CA CYS A 350 -11.82 10.93 1.19
C CYS A 350 -10.81 11.44 0.13
N SER A 351 -11.21 11.48 -1.15
CA SER A 351 -10.37 12.04 -2.22
C SER A 351 -10.16 13.56 -2.10
N TYR A 352 -11.11 14.30 -1.55
CA TYR A 352 -11.07 15.76 -1.46
C TYR A 352 -10.00 16.27 -0.49
N TYR A 353 -9.70 15.52 0.58
CA TYR A 353 -8.62 15.88 1.50
C TYR A 353 -7.23 15.85 0.83
N THR A 354 -7.07 14.97 -0.16
CA THR A 354 -5.83 14.83 -0.96
C THR A 354 -5.83 15.67 -2.23
N CYS A 355 -6.92 16.36 -2.55
CA CYS A 355 -6.97 17.32 -3.65
C CYS A 355 -6.22 18.58 -3.21
N GLY A 356 -4.91 18.59 -3.44
CA GLY A 356 -4.08 19.76 -3.17
C GLY A 356 -4.63 21.02 -3.86
N LEU A 357 -4.58 22.14 -3.15
CA LEU A 357 -4.94 23.44 -3.69
C LEU A 357 -3.72 24.04 -4.40
N ARG A 358 -3.91 24.61 -5.59
CA ARG A 358 -2.83 25.36 -6.25
C ARG A 358 -2.61 26.70 -5.55
N PRO A 359 -1.37 27.24 -5.49
CA PRO A 359 -1.08 28.46 -4.74
C PRO A 359 -1.89 29.69 -5.16
N ASP A 360 -2.37 29.73 -6.40
CA ASP A 360 -3.12 30.82 -7.03
C ASP A 360 -4.64 30.74 -6.82
N MET A 361 -5.15 29.66 -6.22
CA MET A 361 -6.58 29.44 -6.04
C MET A 361 -7.07 29.96 -4.68
N ASP A 362 -8.21 30.64 -4.66
CA ASP A 362 -8.88 31.04 -3.42
C ASP A 362 -9.39 29.79 -2.66
N PRO A 363 -8.91 29.53 -1.43
CA PRO A 363 -9.37 28.39 -0.63
C PRO A 363 -10.86 28.48 -0.25
N ASN A 364 -11.46 29.68 -0.28
CA ASN A 364 -12.89 29.89 -0.04
C ASN A 364 -13.68 30.06 -1.36
N GLY A 365 -13.04 29.86 -2.51
CA GLY A 365 -13.68 29.90 -3.82
C GLY A 365 -14.20 28.54 -4.30
N GLY A 366 -14.73 28.51 -5.53
CA GLY A 366 -15.08 27.29 -6.26
C GLY A 366 -16.37 26.57 -5.81
N ALA A 367 -17.20 27.23 -4.99
CA ALA A 367 -18.51 26.73 -4.59
C ALA A 367 -19.56 26.84 -5.71
N GLU A 368 -19.57 27.98 -6.43
CA GLU A 368 -20.51 28.30 -7.52
C GLU A 368 -20.59 27.17 -8.58
N GLU A 369 -19.41 26.70 -9.01
CA GLU A 369 -19.26 25.74 -10.11
C GLU A 369 -19.32 24.26 -9.68
N HIS A 370 -19.13 23.97 -8.38
CA HIS A 370 -19.05 22.60 -7.91
C HIS A 370 -20.44 22.06 -7.53
N PHE A 371 -20.75 20.82 -7.90
CA PHE A 371 -22.07 20.22 -7.68
C PHE A 371 -22.47 20.13 -6.19
N THR A 372 -21.49 20.07 -5.27
CA THR A 372 -21.76 20.08 -3.82
C THR A 372 -22.00 21.47 -3.24
N LYS A 373 -21.77 22.54 -4.01
CA LYS A 373 -21.82 23.95 -3.53
C LYS A 373 -20.90 24.26 -2.35
N LEU A 374 -19.91 23.40 -2.09
CA LEU A 374 -18.88 23.60 -1.07
C LEU A 374 -17.66 24.26 -1.70
N THR A 375 -17.02 25.16 -0.96
CA THR A 375 -15.71 25.76 -1.25
C THR A 375 -14.58 24.73 -1.20
N HIS A 376 -13.36 25.11 -1.61
CA HIS A 376 -12.19 24.23 -1.49
C HIS A 376 -11.90 23.82 -0.04
N ASN A 377 -11.97 24.77 0.90
CA ASN A 377 -11.76 24.51 2.33
C ASN A 377 -12.83 23.58 2.91
N GLU A 378 -14.10 23.80 2.59
CA GLU A 378 -15.18 22.93 3.05
C GLU A 378 -15.05 21.51 2.48
N ARG A 379 -14.72 21.37 1.19
CA ARG A 379 -14.43 20.05 0.58
C ARG A 379 -13.26 19.33 1.28
N LYS A 380 -12.21 20.07 1.65
CA LYS A 380 -11.10 19.51 2.42
C LYS A 380 -11.55 19.09 3.83
N ARG A 381 -12.38 19.90 4.50
CA ARG A 381 -12.92 19.61 5.83
C ARG A 381 -13.77 18.35 5.83
N ILE A 382 -14.75 18.24 4.95
CA ILE A 382 -15.56 17.01 4.85
C ILE A 382 -14.73 15.80 4.42
N GLY A 383 -13.71 16.01 3.57
CA GLY A 383 -12.77 14.97 3.21
C GLY A 383 -11.96 14.45 4.40
N TYR A 384 -11.59 15.33 5.34
CA TYR A 384 -10.97 14.94 6.61
C TYR A 384 -11.95 14.13 7.49
N MET A 385 -13.18 14.59 7.63
CA MET A 385 -14.22 13.89 8.41
C MET A 385 -14.46 12.48 7.87
N ALA A 386 -14.65 12.34 6.55
CA ALA A 386 -14.84 11.04 5.90
C ALA A 386 -13.64 10.11 6.14
N ARG A 387 -12.41 10.64 6.10
CA ARG A 387 -11.19 9.89 6.42
C ARG A 387 -11.18 9.39 7.87
N ARG A 388 -11.54 10.25 8.83
CA ARG A 388 -11.64 9.89 10.25
C ARG A 388 -12.67 8.79 10.47
N ILE A 389 -13.86 8.89 9.87
CA ILE A 389 -14.89 7.85 9.97
C ILE A 389 -14.34 6.49 9.52
N VAL A 390 -13.69 6.43 8.35
CA VAL A 390 -13.14 5.18 7.81
C VAL A 390 -11.99 4.63 8.66
N ASP A 391 -11.12 5.47 9.20
CA ASP A 391 -10.00 5.01 10.02
C ASP A 391 -10.41 4.57 11.42
N GLU A 392 -11.32 5.31 12.07
CA GLU A 392 -11.83 4.93 13.39
C GLU A 392 -12.55 3.59 13.36
N GLY A 393 -13.29 3.28 12.29
CA GLY A 393 -13.90 1.95 12.17
C GLY A 393 -12.85 0.83 12.09
N ARG A 394 -11.70 1.05 11.44
CA ARG A 394 -10.59 0.09 11.42
C ARG A 394 -9.88 -0.01 12.77
N GLN A 395 -9.73 1.13 13.45
CA GLN A 395 -9.23 1.19 14.82
C GLN A 395 -10.13 0.36 15.76
N ARG A 396 -11.44 0.64 15.77
CA ARG A 396 -12.43 -0.08 16.58
C ARG A 396 -12.51 -1.57 16.24
N PHE A 397 -12.31 -1.93 14.97
CA PHE A 397 -12.22 -3.33 14.58
C PHE A 397 -11.06 -4.03 15.30
N LEU A 398 -9.86 -3.45 15.31
CA LEU A 398 -8.73 -4.03 16.02
C LEU A 398 -8.91 -4.01 17.55
N GLN A 399 -9.49 -2.94 18.11
CA GLN A 399 -9.84 -2.87 19.53
C GLN A 399 -10.79 -4.02 19.94
N SER A 400 -11.81 -4.31 19.12
CA SER A 400 -12.72 -5.44 19.35
C SER A 400 -12.04 -6.81 19.33
N ARG A 401 -10.80 -6.88 18.82
CA ARG A 401 -9.96 -8.08 18.75
C ARG A 401 -8.82 -8.06 19.77
N GLY A 402 -8.88 -7.19 20.77
CA GLY A 402 -7.94 -7.15 21.88
C GLY A 402 -6.64 -6.39 21.58
N PHE A 403 -6.62 -5.52 20.57
CA PHE A 403 -5.48 -4.64 20.33
C PHE A 403 -5.66 -3.29 21.03
N LYS A 404 -4.60 -2.80 21.67
CA LYS A 404 -4.47 -1.38 22.01
C LYS A 404 -4.05 -0.61 20.77
N THR A 405 -4.81 0.41 20.40
CA THR A 405 -4.60 1.12 19.14
C THR A 405 -4.41 2.62 19.33
N VAL A 406 -3.69 3.24 18.40
CA VAL A 406 -3.60 4.69 18.27
C VAL A 406 -3.57 5.10 16.80
N LEU A 407 -4.39 6.11 16.47
CA LEU A 407 -4.34 6.85 15.22
C LEU A 407 -3.59 8.17 15.44
N PHE A 408 -2.66 8.50 14.55
CA PHE A 408 -1.86 9.72 14.63
C PHE A 408 -1.39 10.17 13.25
N ARG A 409 -0.98 11.43 13.14
CA ARG A 409 -0.28 11.92 11.96
C ARG A 409 1.21 11.69 12.12
N TYR A 410 1.80 10.87 11.25
CA TYR A 410 3.20 10.43 11.40
C TYR A 410 4.21 11.39 10.76
N VAL A 411 3.77 12.34 9.94
CA VAL A 411 4.58 13.44 9.40
C VAL A 411 3.70 14.65 9.11
N ASP A 412 4.31 15.83 8.97
CA ASP A 412 3.59 17.02 8.51
C ASP A 412 3.02 16.88 7.08
N ASN A 413 1.88 17.55 6.83
CA ASN A 413 1.16 17.46 5.54
C ASN A 413 1.94 18.04 4.34
N SER A 414 2.97 18.87 4.59
CA SER A 414 3.90 19.36 3.57
C SER A 414 4.75 18.23 2.98
N VAL A 415 4.93 17.13 3.72
CA VAL A 415 5.65 15.93 3.28
C VAL A 415 4.74 15.06 2.42
N THR A 416 3.55 14.73 2.90
CA THR A 416 2.54 13.92 2.22
C THR A 416 1.15 14.27 2.74
N LEU A 417 0.15 14.23 1.87
CA LEU A 417 -1.26 14.39 2.27
C LEU A 417 -1.87 13.08 2.81
N GLU A 418 -1.18 11.96 2.61
CA GLU A 418 -1.47 10.68 3.22
C GLU A 418 -0.57 10.53 4.45
N ASP A 419 -0.92 11.24 5.53
CA ASP A 419 -0.08 11.47 6.72
C ASP A 419 -0.56 10.72 7.97
N THR A 420 -1.60 9.91 7.87
CA THR A 420 -2.20 9.20 9.02
C THR A 420 -1.66 7.77 9.13
N ALA A 421 -1.28 7.34 10.34
CA ALA A 421 -0.89 5.97 10.64
C ALA A 421 -1.77 5.38 11.74
N LEU A 422 -1.98 4.06 11.65
CA LEU A 422 -2.60 3.23 12.67
C LEU A 422 -1.52 2.32 13.26
N LEU A 423 -1.24 2.50 14.55
CA LEU A 423 -0.44 1.57 15.35
C LEU A 423 -1.39 0.75 16.22
N ALA A 424 -1.24 -0.57 16.20
CA ALA A 424 -2.01 -1.48 17.03
C ALA A 424 -1.05 -2.46 17.71
N LEU A 425 -1.11 -2.55 19.02
CA LEU A 425 -0.29 -3.43 19.85
C LEU A 425 -1.17 -4.51 20.45
N LYS A 426 -0.69 -5.74 20.43
CA LYS A 426 -1.32 -6.85 21.13
C LYS A 426 -0.77 -6.87 22.55
N ASP A 427 -1.63 -6.93 23.55
CA ASP A 427 -1.17 -7.07 24.94
C ASP A 427 -0.29 -8.32 25.05
N ALA A 428 0.84 -8.17 25.75
CA ALA A 428 1.95 -9.12 25.77
C ALA A 428 1.64 -10.41 26.53
#